data_AF-A0A2X1RVT2-F1
#
_entry.id   AF-A0A2X1RVT2-F1
#
_cell.length_a   1.000
_cell.length_b   1.000
_cell.length_c   1.000
_cell.angle_alpha   90.00
_cell.angle_beta   90.00
_cell.angle_gamma   90.00
#
_symmetry.space_group_name_H-M   'P 1'
#
loop_
_entity.id
_entity.type
_entity.pdbx_description
1 polymer ?
#
loop_
_entity_poly.entity_id
_entity_poly.type
_entity_poly.pdbx_seq_one_letter_code
_entity_poly.pdbx_strand_id
1 'polypeptide(L)'
;MKTTLLKTLTPELHLVQHNDIPILYLKHAVGTAKISLQGAQLISWKPQNAKQDVLWLSEVEPFKNGNAIRGGVPICYPWFGGVKTTCARHSSYSFMAVKPL
;
A
#
# COMPACT_ATOMS: atom_id res chain seq x y z
N MET A 1 14.53 0.17 7.34
CA MET A 1 13.05 0.35 7.39
C MET A 1 12.63 0.25 8.85
N LYS A 2 11.88 1.21 9.40
CA LYS A 2 11.38 1.12 10.78
C LYS A 2 9.91 0.71 10.76
N THR A 3 9.56 -0.25 11.60
CA THR A 3 8.18 -0.75 11.73
C THR A 3 7.76 -0.79 13.18
N THR A 4 6.58 -0.26 13.49
CA THR A 4 6.04 -0.19 14.86
C THR A 4 4.59 -0.67 14.88
N LEU A 5 4.23 -1.58 15.78
CA LEU A 5 2.84 -2.00 15.97
C LEU A 5 2.02 -0.84 16.56
N LEU A 6 0.93 -0.43 15.90
CA LEU A 6 0.04 0.63 16.39
C LEU A 6 -1.17 0.07 17.13
N LYS A 7 -1.82 -0.95 16.56
CA LYS A 7 -3.06 -1.52 17.12
C LYS A 7 -3.26 -2.96 16.67
N THR A 8 -3.76 -3.80 17.55
CA THR A 8 -4.32 -5.11 17.20
C THR A 8 -5.83 -4.95 17.08
N LEU A 9 -6.38 -5.17 15.87
CA LEU A 9 -7.81 -5.05 15.60
C LEU A 9 -8.53 -6.35 15.90
N THR A 10 -7.95 -7.47 15.44
CA THR A 10 -8.36 -8.84 15.75
C THR A 10 -7.08 -9.68 15.91
N PRO A 11 -7.15 -10.94 16.38
CA PRO A 11 -5.98 -11.80 16.46
C PRO A 11 -5.23 -12.01 15.13
N GLU A 12 -5.90 -11.75 14.01
CA GLU A 12 -5.40 -11.99 12.65
C GLU A 12 -5.12 -10.69 11.89
N LEU A 13 -5.54 -9.54 12.42
CA LEU A 13 -5.47 -8.24 11.77
C LEU A 13 -4.82 -7.20 12.68
N HIS A 14 -3.67 -6.70 12.24
CA HIS A 14 -2.89 -5.71 12.99
C HIS A 14 -2.65 -4.47 12.13
N LEU A 15 -2.65 -3.29 12.76
CA LEU A 15 -2.23 -2.04 12.16
C LEU A 15 -0.78 -1.76 12.58
N VAL A 16 0.11 -1.68 11.60
CA VAL A 16 1.56 -1.50 11.78
C VAL A 16 2.02 -0.27 11.01
N GLN A 17 2.71 0.64 11.69
CA GLN A 17 3.34 1.80 11.08
C GLN A 17 4.60 1.40 10.32
N HIS A 18 4.71 1.78 9.05
CA HIS A 18 5.90 1.65 8.22
C HIS A 18 6.43 3.03 7.87
N ASN A 19 7.51 3.47 8.51
CA ASN A 19 7.97 4.85 8.44
C ASN A 19 6.78 5.83 8.65
N ASP A 20 6.28 6.47 7.59
CA ASP A 20 5.19 7.44 7.68
C ASP A 20 3.80 6.85 7.38
N ILE A 21 3.71 5.64 6.83
CA ILE A 21 2.44 5.06 6.34
C ILE A 21 1.96 3.94 7.26
N PRO A 22 0.72 3.99 7.78
CA PRO A 22 0.10 2.86 8.46
C PRO A 22 -0.31 1.76 7.46
N ILE A 23 -0.03 0.51 7.81
CA ILE A 23 -0.27 -0.67 6.98
C ILE A 23 -1.03 -1.71 7.80
N LEU A 24 -2.13 -2.22 7.25
CA LEU A 24 -2.83 -3.38 7.77
C LEU A 24 -2.09 -4.67 7.41
N TYR A 25 -1.86 -5.50 8.41
CA TYR A 25 -1.25 -6.80 8.34
C TYR A 25 -2.32 -7.85 8.61
N LEU A 26 -2.65 -8.63 7.59
CA LEU A 26 -3.57 -9.76 7.69
C LEU A 26 -2.78 -11.07 7.70
N LYS A 27 -3.03 -11.92 8.69
CA LYS A 27 -2.55 -13.30 8.75
C LYS A 27 -3.72 -14.21 9.10
N HIS A 28 -4.20 -14.94 8.11
CA HIS A 28 -5.39 -15.79 8.20
C HIS A 28 -5.10 -17.18 7.60
N ALA A 29 -5.97 -18.16 7.85
CA ALA A 29 -5.84 -19.51 7.28
C ALA A 29 -5.81 -19.55 5.75
N VAL A 30 -6.40 -18.53 5.08
CA VAL A 30 -6.39 -18.40 3.61
C VAL A 30 -5.07 -17.84 3.07
N GLY A 31 -4.24 -17.25 3.94
CA GLY A 31 -2.96 -16.64 3.58
C GLY A 31 -2.68 -15.34 4.32
N THR A 32 -1.70 -14.60 3.80
CA THR A 32 -1.28 -13.31 4.35
C THR A 32 -1.46 -12.19 3.34
N ALA A 33 -1.80 -10.99 3.82
CA ALA A 33 -1.86 -9.80 2.99
C ALA A 33 -1.37 -8.57 3.75
N LYS A 34 -0.91 -7.56 3.01
CA LYS A 34 -0.61 -6.25 3.56
C LYS A 34 -1.28 -5.15 2.74
N ILE A 35 -1.99 -4.25 3.40
CA ILE A 35 -2.75 -3.17 2.77
C ILE A 35 -2.29 -1.84 3.36
N SER A 36 -1.79 -0.95 2.53
CA SER A 36 -1.47 0.43 2.92
C SER A 36 -2.76 1.23 3.09
N LEU A 37 -2.87 1.96 4.21
CA LEU A 37 -3.96 2.93 4.37
C LEU A 37 -3.82 4.10 3.40
N GLN A 38 -2.60 4.43 2.97
CA GLN A 38 -2.43 5.35 1.85
C GLN A 38 -2.81 4.64 0.54
N GLY A 39 -3.76 5.22 -0.18
CA GLY A 39 -4.24 4.78 -1.48
C GLY A 39 -5.03 3.47 -1.47
N ALA A 40 -5.42 2.97 -0.29
CA ALA A 40 -6.04 1.66 -0.13
C ALA A 40 -5.27 0.55 -0.88
N GLN A 41 -3.94 0.66 -0.91
CA GLN A 41 -3.10 -0.08 -1.84
C GLN A 41 -2.73 -1.44 -1.26
N LEU A 42 -3.14 -2.52 -1.93
CA LEU A 42 -2.68 -3.87 -1.63
C LEU A 42 -1.22 -4.01 -2.07
N ILE A 43 -0.29 -4.19 -1.13
CA ILE A 43 1.15 -4.19 -1.40
C ILE A 43 1.79 -5.58 -1.30
N SER A 44 1.09 -6.54 -0.70
CA SER A 44 1.54 -7.93 -0.55
C SER A 44 0.32 -8.83 -0.45
N TRP A 45 0.34 -9.96 -1.14
CA TRP A 45 -0.66 -11.00 -1.03
C TRP A 45 -0.04 -12.36 -1.32
N LYS A 46 -0.04 -13.22 -0.30
CA LYS A 46 0.48 -14.57 -0.38
C LYS A 46 -0.60 -15.56 0.10
N PRO A 47 -1.28 -16.25 -0.83
CA PRO A 47 -2.16 -17.37 -0.49
C PRO A 47 -1.43 -18.45 0.30
N GLN A 48 -2.16 -19.23 1.11
CA GLN A 48 -1.59 -20.23 2.03
C GLN A 48 -0.56 -21.18 1.39
N ASN A 49 -0.81 -21.64 0.17
CA ASN A 49 0.06 -22.61 -0.52
C ASN A 49 1.05 -21.98 -1.51
N ALA A 50 1.09 -20.65 -1.61
CA ALA A 50 2.01 -19.96 -2.50
C ALA A 50 3.42 -20.00 -1.91
N LYS A 51 4.43 -20.32 -2.74
CA LYS A 51 5.83 -20.33 -2.31
C LYS A 51 6.35 -18.90 -2.06
N GLN A 52 5.96 -17.98 -2.93
CA GLN A 52 6.40 -16.57 -2.95
C GLN A 52 5.19 -15.64 -2.91
N ASP A 53 5.42 -14.37 -2.61
CA ASP A 53 4.39 -13.33 -2.71
C ASP A 53 3.92 -13.21 -4.17
N VAL A 54 2.61 -13.03 -4.36
CA VAL A 54 2.02 -12.88 -5.70
C VAL A 54 2.32 -11.48 -6.24
N LEU A 55 2.44 -10.49 -5.35
CA LEU A 55 2.65 -9.11 -5.73
C LEU A 55 4.11 -8.73 -5.55
N TRP A 56 4.65 -8.07 -6.57
CA TRP A 56 5.96 -7.45 -6.48
C TRP A 56 5.87 -6.12 -5.73
N LEU A 57 6.83 -5.85 -4.85
CA LEU A 57 7.00 -4.59 -4.15
C LEU A 57 8.46 -4.16 -4.26
N SER A 58 8.70 -2.87 -4.49
CA SER A 58 10.06 -2.32 -4.55
C SER A 58 10.79 -2.48 -3.22
N GLU A 59 11.98 -3.07 -3.23
CA GLU A 59 12.81 -3.27 -2.01
C GLU A 59 13.30 -1.95 -1.40
N VAL A 60 13.42 -0.91 -2.24
CA VAL A 60 13.85 0.44 -1.85
C VAL A 60 12.68 1.41 -1.65
N GLU A 61 11.46 0.89 -1.44
CA GLU A 61 10.28 1.71 -1.19
C GLU A 61 10.44 2.53 0.11
N PRO A 62 10.34 3.88 0.05
CA PRO A 62 10.52 4.73 1.23
C PRO A 62 9.35 4.74 2.20
N PHE A 63 8.13 4.36 1.80
CA PHE A 63 6.92 4.47 2.63
C PHE A 63 6.73 5.87 3.23
N LYS A 64 6.84 6.89 2.36
CA LYS A 64 6.69 8.30 2.73
C LYS A 64 5.28 8.79 2.44
N ASN A 65 4.66 9.45 3.41
CA ASN A 65 3.30 9.98 3.25
C ASN A 65 3.23 10.98 2.09
N GLY A 66 2.21 10.88 1.26
CA GLY A 66 2.01 11.68 0.05
C GLY A 66 2.80 11.24 -1.18
N ASN A 67 3.66 10.22 -1.07
CA ASN A 67 4.36 9.61 -2.20
C ASN A 67 3.73 8.28 -2.58
N ALA A 68 3.50 8.05 -3.87
CA ALA A 68 2.90 6.81 -4.34
C ALA A 68 3.84 5.62 -4.06
N ILE A 69 3.30 4.53 -3.54
CA ILE A 69 4.05 3.31 -3.24
C ILE A 69 4.32 2.56 -4.56
N ARG A 70 5.57 2.16 -4.78
CA ARG A 70 5.99 1.45 -5.99
C ARG A 70 5.87 -0.08 -5.83
N GLY A 71 4.83 -0.64 -6.43
CA GLY A 71 4.53 -2.07 -6.44
C GLY A 71 3.12 -2.36 -5.93
N GLY A 72 2.76 -3.63 -5.78
CA GLY A 72 1.40 -4.02 -5.41
C GLY A 72 0.36 -3.59 -6.45
N VAL A 73 -0.81 -3.16 -5.97
CA VAL A 73 -1.96 -2.77 -6.79
C VAL A 73 -2.33 -1.30 -6.50
N PRO A 74 -1.69 -0.32 -7.15
CA PRO A 74 -2.04 1.09 -6.98
C PRO A 74 -3.41 1.40 -7.58
N ILE A 75 -4.23 2.19 -6.88
CA ILE A 75 -5.54 2.62 -7.37
C ILE A 75 -5.39 3.91 -8.17
N CYS A 76 -5.69 3.82 -9.48
CA CYS A 76 -5.73 4.97 -10.36
C CYS A 76 -7.15 5.56 -10.47
N TYR A 77 -7.44 6.61 -9.72
CA TYR A 77 -8.73 7.29 -9.71
C TYR A 77 -8.59 8.80 -9.40
N PRO A 78 -9.41 9.69 -10.01
CA PRO A 78 -10.47 9.41 -10.99
C PRO A 78 -9.99 9.33 -12.45
N TRP A 79 -8.68 9.47 -12.68
CA TRP A 79 -8.10 9.44 -14.02
C TRP A 79 -6.92 8.47 -14.08
N PHE A 80 -6.68 7.89 -15.25
CA PHE A 80 -5.53 7.05 -15.51
C PHE A 80 -4.40 7.85 -16.18
N GLY A 81 -3.17 7.71 -15.67
CA GLY A 81 -1.99 8.36 -16.22
C GLY A 81 -1.95 9.89 -16.04
N GLY A 82 -0.99 10.53 -16.71
CA GLY A 82 -0.82 11.99 -16.66
C GLY A 82 -1.90 12.70 -17.48
N VAL A 83 -2.96 13.16 -16.82
CA VAL A 83 -3.91 14.10 -17.44
C VAL A 83 -3.19 15.43 -17.61
N LYS A 84 -2.91 15.82 -18.85
CA LYS A 84 -2.37 17.14 -19.20
C LYS A 84 -3.42 18.21 -18.95
N THR A 85 -3.68 18.56 -17.69
CA THR A 85 -4.41 19.78 -17.34
C THR A 85 -3.37 20.80 -16.88
N THR A 86 -3.30 21.92 -17.59
CA THR A 86 -2.24 22.92 -17.57
C THR A 86 -2.07 23.71 -16.27
N CYS A 87 -2.69 23.33 -15.14
CA CYS A 87 -2.69 24.14 -13.92
C CYS A 87 -2.22 23.49 -12.62
N ALA A 88 -1.82 22.21 -12.58
CA ALA A 88 -1.20 21.67 -11.37
C ALA A 88 -0.29 20.48 -11.67
N ARG A 89 0.94 20.51 -11.13
CA ARG A 89 1.90 19.41 -11.16
C ARG A 89 1.34 18.22 -10.38
N HIS A 90 0.51 17.43 -11.03
CA HIS A 90 0.12 16.13 -10.52
C HIS A 90 1.23 15.14 -10.89
N SER A 91 1.65 14.33 -9.90
CA SER A 91 2.42 13.12 -10.17
C SER A 91 1.72 12.31 -11.27
N SER A 92 2.48 11.68 -12.16
CA SER A 92 1.95 10.82 -13.22
C SER A 92 1.14 9.63 -12.69
N TYR A 93 1.23 9.36 -11.39
CA TYR A 93 0.43 8.41 -10.65
C TYR A 93 -0.79 9.12 -10.01
N SER A 94 -1.94 8.49 -10.17
CA SER A 94 -3.25 9.06 -9.87
C SER A 94 -3.41 9.58 -8.44
N PHE A 95 -4.30 10.58 -8.26
CA PHE A 95 -4.52 11.29 -6.99
C PHE A 95 -4.85 10.36 -5.81
N MET A 96 -5.60 9.28 -6.04
CA MET A 96 -5.98 8.34 -4.99
C MET A 96 -4.79 7.61 -4.36
N ALA A 97 -3.75 7.28 -5.14
CA ALA A 97 -2.60 6.48 -4.67
C ALA A 97 -1.79 7.11 -3.54
N VAL A 98 -2.00 8.41 -3.27
CA VAL A 98 -1.27 9.19 -2.26
C VAL A 98 -2.18 9.72 -1.13
N LYS A 99 -3.46 9.36 -1.13
CA LYS A 99 -4.43 9.84 -0.12
C LYS A 99 -4.53 8.84 1.04
N PRO A 100 -4.57 9.29 2.30
CA PRO A 100 -4.90 8.40 3.40
C PRO A 100 -6.35 7.94 3.30
N LEU A 101 -6.60 6.71 3.77
CA LEU A 101 -7.93 6.17 4.11
C LEU A 101 -8.48 6.81 5.38
#